data_AF-B2AF41-F1
#
_entry.id   AF-B2AF41-F1
#
_cell.length_a   1.000
_cell.length_b   1.000
_cell.length_c   1.000
_cell.angle_alpha   90.00
_cell.angle_beta   90.00
_cell.angle_gamma   90.00
#
_symmetry.space_group_name_H-M   'P 1'
#
loop_
_entity.id
_entity.type
_entity.pdbx_description
1 polymer ?
#
loop_
_entity_poly.entity_id
_entity_poly.type
_entity_poly.pdbx_seq_one_letter_code
_entity_poly.pdbx_strand_id
1 'polypeptide(L)'
;MVPSTVLNDTFLTTTSLCQSSEQLKVHQVDMTPAQCASRRGGPVSADKFKGVPLSNLVQNPGWTLLNNTIEGAVEVSMQLSRQAITTTVGLITKGQNSAASHLGLATDSSILKVLKGQGLIVARSFGLNVGSQSVQSPRGGSLVLGGYDQGSVANPFLHEFPIPQNDRLQDRHCPLQVELTGLTLEIKMANASETESRDIFSKSTGITVCVEPYDNLFRLPSETLSALLGYVNQTTEQRTHLVPVTEYADELVNLEPGLVYRRSSGEFNAALRFTINDKMTVEVPFHELQRPLRGLDSNGAAVLNTSYNELQIFGDPAPGNAPVLGKAFLSQVGLIVLFL
;
A
#
# COMPACT_ATOMS: atom_id res chain seq x y z
N MET A 1 0.98 -11.22 5.59
CA MET A 1 1.02 -10.04 6.48
C MET A 1 1.76 -8.91 5.77
N VAL A 2 1.32 -7.66 5.93
CA VAL A 2 1.89 -6.48 5.26
C VAL A 2 2.38 -5.47 6.32
N PRO A 3 3.58 -4.86 6.15
CA PRO A 3 4.04 -3.75 6.99
C PRO A 3 3.01 -2.62 7.02
N SER A 4 2.70 -2.11 8.22
CA SER A 4 1.72 -1.05 8.43
C SER A 4 2.31 0.01 9.35
N THR A 5 2.45 1.23 8.85
CA THR A 5 3.03 2.35 9.61
C THR A 5 1.99 3.12 10.42
N VAL A 6 0.72 2.76 10.24
CA VAL A 6 -0.45 3.31 10.96
C VAL A 6 -0.93 2.44 12.13
N LEU A 7 -0.30 1.31 12.44
CA LEU A 7 -0.72 0.42 13.54
C LEU A 7 0.45 0.12 14.46
N ASN A 8 0.25 0.23 15.77
CA ASN A 8 1.27 -0.14 16.76
C ASN A 8 1.36 -1.66 16.92
N ASP A 9 0.21 -2.34 16.97
CA ASP A 9 0.16 -3.79 17.07
C ASP A 9 0.07 -4.50 15.74
N THR A 10 0.48 -5.76 15.77
CA THR A 10 0.27 -6.70 14.68
C THR A 10 -1.14 -7.27 14.77
N PHE A 11 -1.80 -7.38 13.61
CA PHE A 11 -3.16 -7.91 13.50
C PHE A 11 -3.20 -9.07 12.50
N LEU A 12 -3.82 -10.17 12.92
CA LEU A 12 -4.05 -11.35 12.08
C LEU A 12 -5.52 -11.43 11.67
N THR A 13 -5.74 -11.74 10.41
CA THR A 13 -7.06 -12.03 9.86
C THR A 13 -7.48 -13.44 10.26
N THR A 14 -8.71 -13.61 10.74
CA THR A 14 -9.24 -14.93 11.10
C THR A 14 -10.06 -15.59 9.98
N THR A 15 -10.34 -16.88 10.10
CA THR A 15 -11.17 -17.64 9.14
C THR A 15 -12.62 -17.17 9.08
N SER A 16 -13.15 -16.55 10.15
CA SER A 16 -14.54 -16.06 10.19
C SER A 16 -14.82 -15.00 9.12
N LEU A 17 -13.79 -14.23 8.73
CA LEU A 17 -13.88 -13.18 7.71
C LEU A 17 -14.27 -13.66 6.32
N CYS A 18 -14.14 -14.96 6.04
CA CYS A 18 -14.40 -15.54 4.72
C CYS A 18 -15.59 -16.51 4.71
N GLN A 19 -16.44 -16.45 5.74
CA GLN A 19 -17.56 -17.39 5.91
C GLN A 19 -18.93 -16.77 5.65
N SER A 20 -19.10 -15.46 5.80
CA SER A 20 -20.39 -14.78 5.56
C SER A 20 -20.47 -14.24 4.13
N SER A 21 -21.66 -14.11 3.55
CA SER A 21 -21.83 -13.55 2.19
C SER A 21 -21.56 -12.04 2.14
N GLU A 22 -21.94 -11.30 3.19
CA GLU A 22 -21.55 -9.89 3.37
C GLU A 22 -20.02 -9.72 3.46
N GLN A 23 -19.35 -10.78 3.93
CA GLN A 23 -17.93 -11.15 3.90
C GLN A 23 -17.16 -11.02 2.58
N LEU A 24 -17.90 -11.20 1.50
CA LEU A 24 -17.39 -11.65 0.23
C LEU A 24 -17.70 -10.63 -0.85
N LYS A 25 -17.59 -9.33 -0.55
CA LYS A 25 -17.83 -8.27 -1.52
C LYS A 25 -16.69 -7.26 -1.55
N VAL A 26 -16.19 -6.95 -2.73
CA VAL A 26 -15.18 -5.90 -2.94
C VAL A 26 -15.55 -5.11 -4.19
N HIS A 27 -15.63 -3.78 -4.09
CA HIS A 27 -16.03 -2.91 -5.22
C HIS A 27 -17.32 -3.36 -5.93
N GLN A 28 -18.32 -3.82 -5.14
CA GLN A 28 -19.59 -4.38 -5.62
C GLN A 28 -19.49 -5.72 -6.37
N VAL A 29 -18.31 -6.35 -6.40
CA VAL A 29 -18.05 -7.68 -6.98
C VAL A 29 -18.07 -8.74 -5.89
N ASP A 30 -18.74 -9.85 -6.15
CA ASP A 30 -18.76 -11.02 -5.26
C ASP A 30 -17.43 -11.78 -5.32
N MET A 31 -16.92 -12.21 -4.17
CA MET A 31 -15.71 -13.01 -4.01
C MET A 31 -16.04 -14.44 -3.61
N THR A 32 -15.20 -15.39 -4.02
CA THR A 32 -15.20 -16.73 -3.42
C THR A 32 -14.51 -16.70 -2.04
N PRO A 33 -14.78 -17.67 -1.16
CA PRO A 33 -14.02 -17.83 0.08
C PRO A 33 -12.51 -17.97 -0.14
N ALA A 34 -12.10 -18.59 -1.26
CA ALA A 34 -10.70 -18.73 -1.62
C ALA A 34 -10.07 -17.38 -2.00
N GLN A 35 -10.75 -16.57 -2.81
CA GLN A 35 -10.34 -15.18 -3.09
C GLN A 35 -10.24 -14.35 -1.81
N CYS A 36 -11.23 -14.48 -0.92
CA CYS A 36 -11.23 -13.82 0.37
C CYS A 36 -10.02 -14.19 1.23
N ALA A 37 -9.69 -15.48 1.30
CA ALA A 37 -8.55 -15.99 2.06
C ALA A 37 -7.21 -15.52 1.48
N SER A 38 -7.05 -15.63 0.16
CA SER A 38 -5.84 -15.23 -0.55
C SER A 38 -5.56 -13.74 -0.49
N ARG A 39 -6.60 -12.90 -0.66
CA ARG A 39 -6.51 -11.44 -0.48
C ARG A 39 -5.81 -11.09 0.82
N ARG A 40 -6.15 -11.80 1.90
CA ARG A 40 -5.67 -11.53 3.27
C ARG A 40 -4.34 -12.19 3.62
N GLY A 41 -3.76 -12.95 2.69
CA GLY A 41 -2.49 -13.67 2.88
C GLY A 41 -2.63 -14.94 3.70
N GLY A 42 -3.82 -15.53 3.76
CA GLY A 42 -4.12 -16.73 4.54
C GLY A 42 -4.69 -16.39 5.92
N PRO A 43 -5.95 -16.74 6.22
CA PRO A 43 -6.54 -16.52 7.53
C PRO A 43 -6.04 -17.54 8.55
N VAL A 44 -6.09 -17.18 9.83
CA VAL A 44 -5.76 -18.07 10.95
C VAL A 44 -7.00 -18.52 11.72
N SER A 45 -6.94 -19.70 12.31
CA SER A 45 -7.98 -20.21 13.20
C SER A 45 -7.70 -19.75 14.63
N ALA A 46 -8.59 -18.93 15.19
CA ALA A 46 -8.39 -18.28 16.50
C ALA A 46 -8.23 -19.29 17.65
N ASP A 47 -8.90 -20.45 17.58
CA ASP A 47 -8.85 -21.54 18.55
C ASP A 47 -7.47 -22.21 18.67
N LYS A 48 -6.56 -21.95 17.73
CA LYS A 48 -5.18 -22.46 17.77
C LYS A 48 -4.25 -21.66 18.68
N PHE A 49 -4.71 -20.52 19.19
CA PHE A 49 -3.89 -19.63 20.00
C PHE A 49 -4.48 -19.45 21.39
N LYS A 50 -3.61 -19.10 22.33
CA LYS A 50 -4.00 -18.76 23.70
C LYS A 50 -4.59 -17.35 23.71
N GLY A 51 -5.87 -17.23 24.04
CA GLY A 51 -6.54 -15.94 24.21
C GLY A 51 -5.94 -15.12 25.35
N VAL A 52 -5.84 -13.81 25.13
CA VAL A 52 -5.41 -12.83 26.13
C VAL A 52 -6.34 -11.61 26.12
N PRO A 53 -6.39 -10.80 27.19
CA PRO A 53 -7.22 -9.60 27.22
C PRO A 53 -6.85 -8.60 26.11
N LEU A 54 -7.85 -7.98 25.48
CA LEU A 54 -7.65 -6.91 24.49
C LEU A 54 -6.87 -5.71 25.06
N SER A 55 -6.91 -5.49 26.37
CA SER A 55 -6.11 -4.46 27.06
C SER A 55 -4.60 -4.66 26.95
N ASN A 56 -4.15 -5.83 26.51
CA ASN A 56 -2.73 -6.11 26.26
C ASN A 56 -2.23 -5.53 24.93
N LEU A 57 -3.14 -5.06 24.06
CA LEU A 57 -2.81 -4.33 22.83
C LEU A 57 -2.55 -2.85 23.12
N VAL A 58 -1.57 -2.28 22.44
CA VAL A 58 -1.23 -0.86 22.40
C VAL A 58 -2.20 -0.13 21.48
N GLN A 59 -3.19 0.55 22.06
CA GLN A 59 -4.15 1.34 21.29
C GLN A 59 -3.46 2.49 20.53
N ASN A 60 -3.88 2.74 19.29
CA ASN A 60 -3.50 3.93 18.54
C ASN A 60 -4.65 4.42 17.63
N PRO A 61 -4.63 5.67 17.13
CA PRO A 61 -5.71 6.19 16.30
C PRO A 61 -5.99 5.37 15.04
N GLY A 62 -4.99 4.68 14.47
CA GLY A 62 -5.22 3.75 13.36
C GLY A 62 -6.09 2.54 13.76
N TRP A 63 -6.09 2.14 15.03
CA TRP A 63 -6.95 1.09 15.54
C TRP A 63 -8.44 1.48 15.48
N THR A 64 -8.77 2.78 15.58
CA THR A 64 -10.18 3.21 15.49
C THR A 64 -10.75 3.07 14.08
N LEU A 65 -9.90 3.06 13.05
CA LEU A 65 -10.29 2.71 11.67
C LEU A 65 -10.65 1.22 11.52
N LEU A 66 -10.15 0.41 12.44
CA LEU A 66 -10.47 -1.01 12.59
C LEU A 66 -11.51 -1.22 13.71
N ASN A 67 -12.10 -0.17 14.27
CA ASN A 67 -13.02 -0.33 15.40
C ASN A 67 -14.24 -1.15 14.97
N ASN A 68 -14.69 -2.04 15.84
CA ASN A 68 -15.67 -3.09 15.53
C ASN A 68 -15.20 -4.16 14.54
N THR A 69 -13.90 -4.30 14.25
CA THR A 69 -13.37 -5.44 13.46
C THR A 69 -12.55 -6.42 14.29
N ILE A 70 -12.14 -6.00 15.50
CA ILE A 70 -11.23 -6.75 16.37
C ILE A 70 -11.97 -7.14 17.64
N GLU A 71 -12.11 -8.45 17.86
CA GLU A 71 -12.91 -9.00 18.96
C GLU A 71 -12.07 -9.79 19.97
N GLY A 72 -10.78 -10.01 19.68
CA GLY A 72 -9.89 -10.74 20.56
C GLY A 72 -8.42 -10.40 20.34
N ALA A 73 -7.61 -10.70 21.35
CA ALA A 73 -6.17 -10.72 21.27
C ALA A 73 -5.69 -12.13 21.64
N VAL A 74 -4.57 -12.54 21.07
CA VAL A 74 -3.97 -13.84 21.32
C VAL A 74 -2.46 -13.73 21.48
N GLU A 75 -1.89 -14.64 22.25
CA GLU A 75 -0.46 -14.85 22.34
C GLU A 75 -0.01 -15.78 21.21
N VAL A 76 0.98 -15.34 20.43
CA VAL A 76 1.53 -16.09 19.30
C VAL A 76 3.03 -16.21 19.39
N SER A 77 3.56 -17.35 18.95
CA SER A 77 4.98 -17.49 18.61
C SER A 77 5.17 -17.09 17.15
N MET A 78 5.73 -15.92 16.92
CA MET A 78 5.99 -15.39 15.59
C MET A 78 7.42 -15.73 15.15
N GLN A 79 7.54 -16.46 14.04
CA GLN A 79 8.83 -16.74 13.43
C GLN A 79 9.26 -15.57 12.55
N LEU A 80 10.33 -14.89 12.97
CA LEU A 80 11.02 -13.84 12.22
C LEU A 80 12.36 -14.39 11.72
N SER A 81 12.39 -14.82 10.46
CA SER A 81 13.55 -15.49 9.86
C SER A 81 13.98 -16.71 10.69
N ARG A 82 15.12 -16.64 11.40
CA ARG A 82 15.67 -17.72 12.23
C ARG A 82 15.32 -17.63 13.70
N GLN A 83 14.59 -16.61 14.13
CA GLN A 83 14.24 -16.40 15.53
C GLN A 83 12.73 -16.44 15.74
N ALA A 84 12.30 -17.05 16.84
CA ALA A 84 10.92 -17.01 17.28
C ALA A 84 10.79 -16.00 18.42
N ILE A 85 9.77 -15.15 18.36
CA ILE A 85 9.40 -14.29 19.47
C ILE A 85 7.98 -14.61 19.92
N THR A 86 7.74 -14.56 21.23
CA THR A 86 6.37 -14.58 21.76
C THR A 86 5.87 -13.15 21.88
N THR A 87 4.72 -12.87 21.26
CA THR A 87 4.10 -11.54 21.32
C THR A 87 2.58 -11.64 21.33
N THR A 88 1.92 -10.56 21.72
CA THR A 88 0.46 -10.43 21.61
C THR A 88 0.11 -9.83 20.25
N VAL A 89 -0.92 -10.38 19.60
CA VAL A 89 -1.47 -9.85 18.35
C VAL A 89 -2.99 -9.74 18.45
N GLY A 90 -3.56 -8.76 17.75
CA GLY A 90 -5.01 -8.64 17.64
C GLY A 90 -5.57 -9.54 16.53
N LEU A 91 -6.83 -9.94 16.66
CA LEU A 91 -7.53 -10.74 15.67
C LEU A 91 -8.61 -9.91 14.97
N ILE A 92 -8.50 -9.76 13.66
CA ILE A 92 -9.52 -9.15 12.80
C ILE A 92 -10.53 -10.25 12.44
N THR A 93 -11.74 -10.16 12.98
CA THR A 93 -12.79 -11.18 12.87
C THR A 93 -13.92 -10.80 11.92
N LYS A 94 -14.04 -9.51 11.58
CA LYS A 94 -15.07 -8.97 10.68
C LYS A 94 -14.57 -7.74 9.91
N GLY A 95 -15.30 -7.35 8.86
CA GLY A 95 -15.03 -6.14 8.08
C GLY A 95 -14.50 -6.39 6.66
N GLN A 96 -15.20 -5.82 5.67
CA GLN A 96 -14.84 -5.93 4.24
C GLN A 96 -13.57 -5.17 3.85
N ASN A 97 -13.24 -4.14 4.62
CA ASN A 97 -12.20 -3.18 4.26
C ASN A 97 -10.80 -3.60 4.74
N SER A 98 -10.69 -4.60 5.62
CA SER A 98 -9.40 -5.20 5.94
C SER A 98 -8.96 -6.10 4.80
N ALA A 99 -7.97 -5.63 4.03
CA ALA A 99 -7.45 -6.32 2.87
C ALA A 99 -6.33 -7.30 3.22
N ALA A 100 -5.68 -7.17 4.38
CA ALA A 100 -4.61 -8.08 4.80
C ALA A 100 -4.44 -8.10 6.33
N SER A 101 -3.72 -9.12 6.81
CA SER A 101 -3.09 -9.05 8.13
C SER A 101 -1.99 -8.00 8.15
N HIS A 102 -1.83 -7.30 9.27
CA HIS A 102 -0.94 -6.16 9.44
C HIS A 102 0.24 -6.50 10.36
N LEU A 103 1.44 -6.09 9.98
CA LEU A 103 2.60 -6.01 10.87
C LEU A 103 2.69 -4.58 11.40
N GLY A 104 2.42 -4.40 12.70
CA GLY A 104 2.37 -3.07 13.31
C GLY A 104 3.75 -2.45 13.47
N LEU A 105 4.04 -1.39 12.72
CA LEU A 105 5.32 -0.68 12.69
C LEU A 105 5.15 0.83 12.88
N ALA A 106 4.06 1.27 13.50
CA ALA A 106 3.89 2.66 13.91
C ALA A 106 4.81 3.04 15.09
N THR A 107 4.72 4.30 15.54
CA THR A 107 5.63 4.94 16.49
C THR A 107 5.81 4.20 17.81
N ASP A 108 4.78 3.49 18.27
CA ASP A 108 4.82 2.73 19.52
C ASP A 108 4.72 1.21 19.29
N SER A 109 5.29 0.74 18.17
CA SER A 109 5.26 -0.66 17.70
C SER A 109 5.59 -1.67 18.80
N SER A 110 4.63 -2.55 19.12
CA SER A 110 4.80 -3.57 20.15
C SER A 110 5.84 -4.62 19.76
N ILE A 111 5.90 -5.00 18.48
CA ILE A 111 6.88 -5.98 18.00
C ILE A 111 8.31 -5.44 18.09
N LEU A 112 8.54 -4.17 17.73
CA LEU A 112 9.86 -3.55 17.86
C LEU A 112 10.29 -3.41 19.33
N LYS A 113 9.35 -3.11 20.24
CA LYS A 113 9.63 -3.11 21.69
C LYS A 113 10.04 -4.48 22.21
N VAL A 114 9.32 -5.54 21.83
CA VAL A 114 9.64 -6.92 22.24
C VAL A 114 11.03 -7.31 21.75
N LEU A 115 11.33 -7.08 20.46
CA LEU A 115 12.64 -7.37 19.88
C LEU A 115 13.77 -6.60 20.56
N LYS A 116 13.57 -5.30 20.82
CA LYS A 116 14.56 -4.46 21.50
C LYS A 116 14.77 -4.89 22.95
N GLY A 117 13.69 -5.21 23.66
CA GLY A 117 13.72 -5.68 25.05
C GLY A 117 14.43 -7.03 25.20
N GLN A 118 14.36 -7.89 24.18
CA GLN A 118 15.09 -9.16 24.12
C GLN A 118 16.53 -9.02 23.59
N GLY A 119 16.98 -7.80 23.25
CA GLY A 119 18.33 -7.56 22.72
C GLY A 119 18.54 -8.08 21.28
N LEU A 120 17.47 -8.40 20.55
CA LEU A 120 17.53 -8.92 19.18
C LEU A 120 17.75 -7.82 18.13
N ILE A 121 17.40 -6.59 18.47
CA ILE A 121 17.66 -5.40 17.65
C ILE A 121 18.31 -4.29 18.48
N VAL A 122 19.14 -3.47 17.84
CA VAL A 122 19.89 -2.40 18.51
C VAL A 122 19.08 -1.11 18.69
N ALA A 123 18.03 -0.90 17.91
CA ALA A 123 17.14 0.26 17.99
C ALA A 123 15.70 -0.11 17.65
N ARG A 124 14.73 0.67 18.13
CA ARG A 124 13.34 0.58 17.67
C ARG A 124 13.24 1.29 16.32
N SER A 125 13.62 0.58 15.27
CA SER A 125 13.66 1.11 13.91
C SER A 125 13.34 0.01 12.91
N PHE A 126 13.08 0.41 11.67
CA PHE A 126 13.05 -0.53 10.55
C PHE A 126 13.48 0.13 9.25
N GLY A 127 14.04 -0.68 8.37
CA GLY A 127 14.36 -0.36 7.00
C GLY A 127 13.45 -1.15 6.08
N LEU A 128 12.87 -0.48 5.09
CA LEU A 128 11.95 -1.09 4.15
C LEU A 128 12.38 -0.78 2.72
N ASN A 129 12.51 -1.85 1.95
CA ASN A 129 12.54 -1.84 0.51
C ASN A 129 11.35 -2.68 0.03
N VAL A 130 10.34 -2.05 -0.56
CA VAL A 130 9.10 -2.79 -0.93
C VAL A 130 9.27 -3.70 -2.15
N GLY A 131 10.40 -3.64 -2.85
CA GLY A 131 10.60 -4.35 -4.11
C GLY A 131 9.91 -3.67 -5.28
N SER A 132 9.74 -4.42 -6.38
CA SER A 132 9.05 -3.99 -7.59
C SER A 132 7.91 -4.96 -7.92
N GLN A 133 6.78 -4.42 -8.36
CA GLN A 133 5.67 -5.21 -8.90
C GLN A 133 5.66 -5.22 -10.43
N SER A 134 6.69 -4.66 -11.08
CA SER A 134 6.84 -4.66 -12.52
C SER A 134 6.90 -6.10 -13.05
N VAL A 135 6.15 -6.37 -14.12
CA VAL A 135 6.27 -7.62 -14.87
C VAL A 135 7.54 -7.62 -15.73
N GLN A 136 8.03 -6.44 -16.12
CA GLN A 136 9.21 -6.29 -16.98
C GLN A 136 10.51 -6.32 -16.18
N SER A 137 10.52 -5.76 -14.97
CA SER A 137 11.71 -5.67 -14.11
C SER A 137 11.38 -6.00 -12.64
N PRO A 138 10.94 -7.23 -12.33
CA PRO A 138 10.55 -7.60 -10.98
C PRO A 138 11.74 -7.58 -10.03
N ARG A 139 11.50 -7.14 -8.79
CA ARG A 139 12.55 -7.03 -7.77
C ARG A 139 12.01 -7.45 -6.41
N GLY A 140 12.75 -8.31 -5.71
CA GLY A 140 12.43 -8.67 -4.33
C GLY A 140 12.51 -7.45 -3.40
N GLY A 141 11.61 -7.41 -2.42
CA GLY A 141 11.67 -6.46 -1.31
C GLY A 141 12.38 -7.05 -0.09
N SER A 142 12.68 -6.19 0.89
CA SER A 142 13.21 -6.56 2.19
C SER A 142 12.63 -5.67 3.29
N LEU A 143 12.41 -6.28 4.45
CA LEU A 143 12.10 -5.58 5.70
C LEU A 143 13.18 -5.96 6.71
N VAL A 144 13.89 -4.97 7.23
CA VAL A 144 14.92 -5.15 8.25
C VAL A 144 14.43 -4.46 9.51
N LEU A 145 14.36 -5.20 10.62
CA LEU A 145 13.98 -4.65 11.93
C LEU A 145 15.26 -4.28 12.68
N GLY A 146 15.33 -3.08 13.24
CA GLY A 146 16.49 -2.58 13.97
C GLY A 146 17.59 -1.92 13.14
N GLY A 147 17.38 -1.72 11.85
CA GLY A 147 18.37 -1.18 10.92
C GLY A 147 17.85 -1.21 9.49
N TYR A 148 18.75 -1.30 8.51
CA TYR A 148 18.41 -1.39 7.09
C TYR A 148 19.43 -2.23 6.34
N ASP A 149 19.06 -2.69 5.14
CA ASP A 149 19.96 -3.39 4.23
C ASP A 149 20.62 -2.38 3.28
N GLN A 150 21.89 -2.06 3.53
CA GLN A 150 22.66 -1.13 2.71
C GLN A 150 22.82 -1.62 1.26
N GLY A 151 22.85 -2.94 1.02
CA GLY A 151 22.95 -3.51 -0.33
C GLY A 151 21.67 -3.29 -1.16
N SER A 152 20.56 -2.96 -0.50
CA SER A 152 19.26 -2.72 -1.13
C SER A 152 19.03 -1.26 -1.54
N VAL A 153 19.97 -0.36 -1.25
CA VAL A 153 19.88 1.08 -1.52
C VAL A 153 21.06 1.51 -2.39
N ALA A 154 20.77 2.11 -3.54
CA ALA A 154 21.80 2.48 -4.51
C ALA A 154 22.67 3.67 -4.07
N ASN A 155 22.10 4.55 -3.23
CA ASN A 155 22.73 5.79 -2.78
C ASN A 155 22.64 5.92 -1.26
N PRO A 156 23.52 6.71 -0.61
CA PRO A 156 23.33 7.09 0.79
C PRO A 156 21.97 7.75 1.03
N PHE A 157 21.46 7.69 2.26
CA PHE A 157 20.26 8.45 2.63
C PHE A 157 20.60 9.93 2.65
N LEU A 158 20.05 10.69 1.68
CA LEU A 158 20.36 12.11 1.49
C LEU A 158 19.37 13.05 2.19
N HIS A 159 18.21 12.54 2.59
CA HIS A 159 17.11 13.35 3.11
C HIS A 159 16.50 12.70 4.35
N GLU A 160 16.29 13.54 5.37
CA GLU A 160 15.63 13.17 6.61
C GLU A 160 14.36 14.00 6.76
N PHE A 161 13.28 13.33 7.17
CA PHE A 161 11.98 13.94 7.41
C PHE A 161 11.55 13.63 8.85
N PRO A 162 11.30 14.64 9.68
CA PRO A 162 10.86 14.39 11.06
C PRO A 162 9.46 13.78 11.06
N ILE A 163 9.25 12.78 11.92
CA ILE A 163 7.91 12.26 12.21
C ILE A 163 7.14 13.38 12.93
N PRO A 164 6.01 13.88 12.38
CA PRO A 164 5.27 14.97 12.98
C PRO A 164 4.64 14.54 14.31
N GLN A 165 4.48 15.50 15.23
CA GLN A 165 3.74 15.27 16.48
C GLN A 165 2.24 15.01 16.21
N ASN A 166 1.67 15.69 15.21
CA ASN A 166 0.33 15.40 14.74
C ASN A 166 0.38 14.28 13.71
N ASP A 167 0.01 13.08 14.14
CA ASP A 167 -0.02 11.87 13.32
C ASP A 167 -1.32 11.71 12.50
N ARG A 168 -2.09 12.79 12.31
CA ARG A 168 -3.35 12.77 11.54
C ARG A 168 -3.27 13.66 10.33
N LEU A 169 -3.63 13.08 9.18
CA LEU A 169 -3.86 13.77 7.93
C LEU A 169 -5.36 13.70 7.62
N GLN A 170 -6.08 14.80 7.87
CA GLN A 170 -7.54 14.81 7.88
C GLN A 170 -8.08 13.73 8.85
N ASP A 171 -9.00 12.89 8.40
CA ASP A 171 -9.56 11.79 9.20
C ASP A 171 -8.66 10.54 9.25
N ARG A 172 -7.57 10.52 8.47
CA ARG A 172 -6.67 9.37 8.37
C ARG A 172 -5.52 9.50 9.36
N HIS A 173 -5.29 8.46 10.17
CA HIS A 173 -4.05 8.33 10.92
C HIS A 173 -2.89 8.05 9.94
N CYS A 174 -1.84 8.84 10.06
CA CYS A 174 -0.69 8.86 9.20
C CYS A 174 0.55 9.36 9.98
N PRO A 175 1.30 8.46 10.64
CA PRO A 175 2.51 8.86 11.35
C PRO A 175 3.64 9.30 10.43
N LEU A 176 3.77 8.71 9.24
CA LEU A 176 4.82 9.05 8.29
C LEU A 176 4.28 10.03 7.25
N GLN A 177 4.62 11.31 7.39
CA GLN A 177 4.15 12.37 6.52
C GLN A 177 5.33 13.04 5.81
N VAL A 178 5.14 13.36 4.54
CA VAL A 178 6.04 14.23 3.78
C VAL A 178 5.23 15.27 3.03
N GLU A 179 5.86 16.31 2.54
CA GLU A 179 5.21 17.35 1.74
C GLU A 179 5.50 17.08 0.27
N LEU A 180 4.46 16.86 -0.53
CA LEU A 180 4.58 16.77 -1.98
C LEU A 180 4.39 18.19 -2.55
N THR A 181 5.46 18.76 -3.09
CA THR A 181 5.48 20.13 -3.64
C THR A 181 5.24 20.17 -5.15
N GLY A 182 5.42 19.04 -5.83
CA GLY A 182 5.09 18.90 -7.25
C GLY A 182 4.73 17.47 -7.65
N LEU A 183 3.85 17.36 -8.64
CA LEU A 183 3.58 16.12 -9.36
C LEU A 183 3.50 16.42 -10.85
N THR A 184 4.38 15.78 -11.60
CA THR A 184 4.48 15.95 -13.04
C THR A 184 4.24 14.60 -13.72
N LEU A 185 3.42 14.61 -14.76
CA LEU A 185 3.19 13.49 -15.66
C LEU A 185 4.02 13.69 -16.92
N GLU A 186 4.87 12.72 -17.21
CA GLU A 186 5.72 12.70 -18.40
C GLU A 186 5.24 11.61 -19.34
N ILE A 187 4.77 11.98 -20.53
CA ILE A 187 4.22 11.04 -21.52
C ILE A 187 5.12 11.02 -22.75
N LYS A 188 5.54 9.83 -23.15
CA LYS A 188 6.25 9.62 -24.42
C LYS A 188 5.28 9.14 -25.49
N MET A 189 4.82 10.08 -26.30
CA MET A 189 3.90 9.82 -27.41
C MET A 189 4.57 8.96 -28.49
N ALA A 190 3.83 7.99 -29.03
CA ALA A 190 4.36 6.95 -29.94
C ALA A 190 5.06 7.48 -31.22
N ASN A 191 4.83 8.74 -31.58
CA ASN A 191 5.39 9.39 -32.78
C ASN A 191 6.13 10.71 -32.46
N ALA A 192 6.36 11.04 -31.20
CA ALA A 192 7.07 12.26 -30.81
C ALA A 192 8.54 11.95 -30.52
N SER A 193 9.44 12.81 -31.01
CA SER A 193 10.85 12.81 -30.60
C SER A 193 11.05 13.32 -29.16
N GLU A 194 10.03 13.95 -28.59
CA GLU A 194 10.07 14.63 -27.30
C GLU A 194 9.05 14.03 -26.33
N THR A 195 9.40 14.03 -25.05
CA THR A 195 8.51 13.69 -23.95
C THR A 195 7.69 14.92 -23.60
N GLU A 196 6.37 14.79 -23.60
CA GLU A 196 5.48 15.84 -23.11
C GLU A 196 5.45 15.80 -21.58
N SER A 197 5.70 16.94 -20.93
CA SER A 197 5.72 17.07 -19.48
C SER A 197 4.58 17.97 -19.04
N ARG A 198 3.77 17.51 -18.09
CA ARG A 198 2.58 18.21 -17.59
C ARG A 198 2.55 18.21 -16.08
N ASP A 199 2.49 19.39 -15.49
CA ASP A 199 2.27 19.52 -14.06
C ASP A 199 0.81 19.17 -13.75
N ILE A 200 0.62 18.08 -13.00
CA ILE A 200 -0.67 17.65 -12.46
C ILE A 200 -1.03 18.52 -11.27
N PHE A 201 -0.04 18.87 -10.45
CA PHE A 201 -0.15 19.99 -9.54
C PHE A 201 1.23 20.58 -9.25
N SER A 202 1.22 21.90 -9.04
CA SER A 202 2.32 22.69 -8.49
C SER A 202 1.68 23.73 -7.57
N LYS A 203 1.75 23.50 -6.25
CA LYS A 203 1.22 24.45 -5.25
C LYS A 203 2.39 25.17 -4.61
N SER A 204 2.28 26.49 -4.45
CA SER A 204 3.23 27.29 -3.67
C SER A 204 3.29 26.90 -2.18
N THR A 205 2.36 26.07 -1.70
CA THR A 205 2.26 25.63 -0.30
C THR A 205 2.26 24.11 -0.12
N GLY A 206 2.66 23.34 -1.16
CA GLY A 206 2.69 21.87 -1.12
C GLY A 206 1.38 21.19 -0.73
N ILE A 207 1.39 19.86 -0.67
CA ILE A 207 0.35 19.06 -0.02
C ILE A 207 1.01 18.03 0.91
N THR A 208 0.55 17.93 2.15
CA THR A 208 0.99 16.86 3.05
C THR A 208 0.43 15.53 2.56
N VAL A 209 1.29 14.52 2.43
CA VAL A 209 0.94 13.18 1.97
C VAL A 209 1.40 12.13 2.96
N CYS A 210 0.64 11.04 3.03
CA CYS A 210 0.98 9.89 3.86
C CYS A 210 1.93 8.94 3.14
N VAL A 211 2.94 8.42 3.83
CA VAL A 211 3.77 7.32 3.34
C VAL A 211 3.31 6.05 4.04
N GLU A 212 2.60 5.16 3.32
CA GLU A 212 2.01 3.95 3.91
C GLU A 212 2.23 2.72 3.00
N PRO A 213 3.09 1.77 3.41
CA PRO A 213 3.33 0.53 2.68
C PRO A 213 2.13 -0.41 2.54
N TYR A 214 1.09 -0.26 3.36
CA TYR A 214 -0.13 -1.07 3.26
C TYR A 214 -0.91 -0.79 1.97
N ASP A 215 -0.98 0.46 1.53
CA ASP A 215 -1.61 0.84 0.25
C ASP A 215 -0.70 0.42 -0.91
N ASN A 216 -1.19 -0.38 -1.88
CA ASN A 216 -0.33 -0.80 -2.99
C ASN A 216 -0.20 0.31 -4.02
N LEU A 217 -1.31 1.01 -4.30
CA LEU A 217 -1.35 2.12 -5.24
C LEU A 217 -1.21 3.44 -4.48
N PHE A 218 -0.69 4.47 -5.14
CA PHE A 218 -0.78 5.82 -4.58
C PHE A 218 -2.18 6.38 -4.83
N ARG A 219 -2.65 7.19 -3.86
CA ARG A 219 -4.01 7.75 -3.82
C ARG A 219 -3.89 9.27 -3.82
N LEU A 220 -4.59 9.92 -4.75
CA LEU A 220 -4.53 11.37 -4.96
C LEU A 220 -5.78 12.06 -4.38
N PRO A 221 -5.70 13.32 -3.94
CA PRO A 221 -6.88 14.10 -3.57
C PRO A 221 -7.79 14.30 -4.79
N SER A 222 -9.10 14.52 -4.59
CA SER A 222 -10.08 14.61 -5.68
C SER A 222 -9.68 15.59 -6.79
N GLU A 223 -9.19 16.79 -6.45
CA GLU A 223 -8.79 17.80 -7.44
C GLU A 223 -7.59 17.34 -8.28
N THR A 224 -6.56 16.78 -7.62
CA THR A 224 -5.36 16.29 -8.28
C THR A 224 -5.66 15.07 -9.16
N LEU A 225 -6.50 14.15 -8.68
CA LEU A 225 -6.95 13.01 -9.47
C LEU A 225 -7.75 13.47 -10.68
N SER A 226 -8.66 14.45 -10.50
CA SER A 226 -9.47 14.99 -11.60
C SER A 226 -8.60 15.67 -12.66
N ALA A 227 -7.57 16.43 -12.25
CA ALA A 227 -6.61 17.02 -13.18
C ALA A 227 -5.87 15.92 -13.97
N LEU A 228 -5.35 14.90 -13.28
CA LEU A 228 -4.69 13.75 -13.91
C LEU A 228 -5.61 13.02 -14.89
N LEU A 229 -6.85 12.73 -14.50
CA LEU A 229 -7.84 12.08 -15.34
C LEU A 229 -8.22 12.96 -16.54
N GLY A 230 -8.27 14.28 -16.37
CA GLY A 230 -8.45 15.23 -17.46
C GLY A 230 -7.37 15.07 -18.52
N TYR A 231 -6.10 14.99 -18.11
CA TYR A 231 -4.98 14.77 -19.04
C TYR A 231 -5.00 13.38 -19.65
N VAL A 232 -5.23 12.34 -18.84
CA VAL A 232 -5.34 10.96 -19.31
C VAL A 232 -6.46 10.87 -20.34
N ASN A 233 -7.59 11.56 -20.19
CA ASN A 233 -8.66 11.55 -21.19
C ASN A 233 -8.35 12.39 -22.45
N GLN A 234 -7.64 13.52 -22.31
CA GLN A 234 -7.30 14.41 -23.43
C GLN A 234 -6.17 13.87 -24.32
N THR A 235 -5.12 13.29 -23.72
CA THR A 235 -4.03 12.66 -24.49
C THR A 235 -4.45 11.36 -25.16
N THR A 236 -5.69 10.92 -24.92
CA THR A 236 -6.20 9.61 -25.34
C THR A 236 -7.41 9.69 -26.25
N GLU A 237 -7.65 10.83 -26.93
CA GLU A 237 -8.72 10.99 -27.93
C GLU A 237 -8.72 9.95 -29.08
N GLN A 238 -7.78 9.00 -29.12
CA GLN A 238 -7.91 7.80 -29.93
C GLN A 238 -7.74 6.45 -29.24
N ARG A 239 -7.46 6.33 -27.94
CA ARG A 239 -7.06 5.01 -27.40
C ARG A 239 -7.59 4.59 -26.02
N THR A 240 -7.63 5.40 -24.98
CA THR A 240 -7.67 4.84 -23.60
C THR A 240 -8.99 5.12 -22.87
N HIS A 241 -10.07 4.44 -23.27
CA HIS A 241 -11.27 4.42 -22.44
C HIS A 241 -11.01 3.64 -21.16
N LEU A 242 -11.00 4.33 -20.03
CA LEU A 242 -10.96 3.68 -18.72
C LEU A 242 -12.19 2.77 -18.59
N VAL A 243 -11.97 1.55 -18.16
CA VAL A 243 -13.03 0.54 -18.01
C VAL A 243 -13.41 0.39 -16.54
N PRO A 244 -14.70 0.29 -16.21
CA PRO A 244 -15.14 0.07 -14.85
C PRO A 244 -14.81 -1.36 -14.39
N VAL A 245 -14.72 -1.56 -13.07
CA VAL A 245 -14.44 -2.87 -12.45
C VAL A 245 -15.38 -3.96 -12.95
N THR A 246 -16.65 -3.62 -13.17
CA THR A 246 -17.69 -4.55 -13.64
C THR A 246 -17.43 -5.13 -15.02
N GLU A 247 -16.57 -4.53 -15.85
CA GLU A 247 -16.26 -5.02 -17.20
C GLU A 247 -15.37 -6.28 -17.18
N TYR A 248 -14.50 -6.42 -16.18
CA TYR A 248 -13.55 -7.53 -16.06
C TYR A 248 -13.76 -8.40 -14.81
N ALA A 249 -14.80 -8.11 -14.03
CA ALA A 249 -15.11 -8.77 -12.75
C ALA A 249 -15.37 -10.27 -12.88
N ASP A 250 -15.86 -10.73 -14.05
CA ASP A 250 -16.11 -12.15 -14.32
C ASP A 250 -14.80 -12.95 -14.54
N GLU A 251 -13.71 -12.27 -14.89
CA GLU A 251 -12.43 -12.90 -15.20
C GLU A 251 -11.54 -12.99 -13.96
N LEU A 252 -11.54 -11.96 -13.11
CA LEU A 252 -10.78 -11.91 -11.87
C LEU A 252 -11.34 -10.87 -10.89
N VAL A 253 -10.97 -11.01 -9.62
CA VAL A 253 -11.22 -9.99 -8.60
C VAL A 253 -9.98 -9.10 -8.47
N ASN A 254 -10.11 -7.83 -8.89
CA ASN A 254 -9.11 -6.79 -8.62
C ASN A 254 -9.36 -6.17 -7.24
N LEU A 255 -8.38 -6.28 -6.35
CA LEU A 255 -8.49 -5.90 -4.94
C LEU A 255 -8.38 -4.40 -4.70
N GLU A 256 -7.54 -3.73 -5.48
CA GLU A 256 -7.23 -2.32 -5.38
C GLU A 256 -7.12 -1.77 -6.80
N PRO A 257 -8.27 -1.51 -7.45
CA PRO A 257 -8.31 -1.17 -8.87
C PRO A 257 -7.63 0.16 -9.12
N GLY A 258 -6.67 0.13 -10.04
CA GLY A 258 -6.06 1.32 -10.60
C GLY A 258 -6.89 1.94 -11.72
N LEU A 259 -6.23 2.69 -12.61
CA LEU A 259 -6.85 3.16 -13.85
C LEU A 259 -6.70 2.06 -14.91
N VAL A 260 -7.76 1.28 -15.10
CA VAL A 260 -7.77 0.12 -16.01
C VAL A 260 -8.27 0.52 -17.38
N TYR A 261 -7.67 -0.02 -18.43
CA TYR A 261 -8.08 0.18 -19.81
C TYR A 261 -7.73 -1.02 -20.68
N ARG A 262 -8.35 -1.16 -21.86
CA ARG A 262 -8.11 -2.30 -22.75
C ARG A 262 -6.71 -2.26 -23.35
N ARG A 263 -6.01 -3.39 -23.42
CA ARG A 263 -4.66 -3.47 -24.02
C ARG A 263 -4.65 -3.10 -25.50
N SER A 264 -5.77 -3.28 -26.22
CA SER A 264 -5.93 -2.86 -27.62
C SER A 264 -5.71 -1.36 -27.84
N SER A 265 -5.81 -0.57 -26.78
CA SER A 265 -5.50 0.86 -26.73
C SER A 265 -3.99 1.16 -26.82
N GLY A 266 -3.13 0.14 -26.76
CA GLY A 266 -1.68 0.33 -26.73
C GLY A 266 -1.15 0.61 -25.31
N GLU A 267 0.08 1.10 -25.23
CA GLU A 267 0.74 1.43 -23.97
C GLU A 267 0.65 2.92 -23.70
N PHE A 268 0.43 3.29 -22.44
CA PHE A 268 0.36 4.70 -22.01
C PHE A 268 1.74 5.37 -22.00
N ASN A 269 2.81 4.58 -21.81
CA ASN A 269 4.21 5.01 -21.88
C ASN A 269 4.50 6.31 -21.12
N ALA A 270 4.07 6.35 -19.85
CA ALA A 270 4.22 7.52 -19.00
C ALA A 270 4.99 7.23 -17.73
N ALA A 271 5.68 8.25 -17.22
CA ALA A 271 6.28 8.28 -15.89
C ALA A 271 5.61 9.35 -15.03
N LEU A 272 5.61 9.16 -13.71
CA LEU A 272 5.18 10.17 -12.76
C LEU A 272 6.36 10.61 -11.91
N ARG A 273 6.55 11.92 -11.80
CA ARG A 273 7.62 12.53 -11.01
C ARG A 273 7.03 13.25 -9.83
N PHE A 274 7.44 12.85 -8.65
CA PHE A 274 7.01 13.37 -7.36
C PHE A 274 8.13 14.22 -6.78
N THR A 275 7.88 15.50 -6.54
CA THR A 275 8.83 16.39 -5.86
C THR A 275 8.45 16.51 -4.39
N ILE A 276 9.31 16.05 -3.50
CA ILE A 276 9.12 15.97 -2.06
C ILE A 276 9.91 17.07 -1.36
N ASN A 277 9.21 17.93 -0.62
CA ASN A 277 9.72 19.06 0.17
C ASN A 277 10.72 19.95 -0.60
N ASP A 278 10.57 20.09 -1.92
CA ASP A 278 11.54 20.76 -2.83
C ASP A 278 12.99 20.26 -2.73
N LYS A 279 13.20 19.06 -2.18
CA LYS A 279 14.52 18.50 -1.89
C LYS A 279 14.83 17.25 -2.70
N MET A 280 13.80 16.45 -2.98
CA MET A 280 13.94 15.13 -3.58
C MET A 280 12.93 14.98 -4.70
N THR A 281 13.37 14.50 -5.86
CA THR A 281 12.46 14.09 -6.94
C THR A 281 12.54 12.59 -7.12
N VAL A 282 11.39 11.93 -7.06
CA VAL A 282 11.24 10.49 -7.26
C VAL A 282 10.46 10.28 -8.54
N GLU A 283 11.05 9.55 -9.48
CA GLU A 283 10.37 9.11 -10.70
C GLU A 283 9.83 7.69 -10.51
N VAL A 284 8.53 7.50 -10.75
CA VAL A 284 7.92 6.19 -10.97
C VAL A 284 7.91 5.95 -12.48
N PRO A 285 8.82 5.10 -13.00
CA PRO A 285 8.98 4.92 -14.43
C PRO A 285 7.80 4.13 -15.01
N PHE A 286 7.65 4.18 -16.33
CA PHE A 286 6.58 3.51 -17.05
C PHE A 286 6.39 2.02 -16.70
N HIS A 287 7.47 1.25 -16.62
CA HIS A 287 7.39 -0.19 -16.35
C HIS A 287 6.95 -0.53 -14.92
N GLU A 288 6.96 0.46 -14.02
CA GLU A 288 6.37 0.38 -12.68
C GLU A 288 4.99 1.00 -12.66
N LEU A 289 4.75 2.09 -13.39
CA LEU A 289 3.45 2.74 -13.40
C LEU A 289 2.40 1.89 -14.12
N GLN A 290 2.75 1.17 -15.17
CA GLN A 290 1.84 0.37 -15.98
C GLN A 290 2.15 -1.13 -15.86
N ARG A 291 1.10 -1.94 -15.76
CA ARG A 291 1.18 -3.41 -15.82
C ARG A 291 -0.05 -4.02 -16.47
N PRO A 292 -0.01 -5.31 -16.90
CA PRO A 292 -1.22 -6.06 -17.15
C PRO A 292 -2.13 -6.07 -15.91
N LEU A 293 -3.45 -6.10 -16.11
CA LEU A 293 -4.41 -6.18 -15.02
C LEU A 293 -4.11 -7.40 -14.15
N ARG A 294 -4.04 -7.19 -12.83
CA ARG A 294 -3.74 -8.24 -11.85
C ARG A 294 -4.92 -8.43 -10.90
N GLY A 295 -5.19 -9.67 -10.54
CA GLY A 295 -6.22 -9.98 -9.56
C GLY A 295 -6.14 -11.42 -9.06
N LEU A 296 -7.25 -11.87 -8.46
CA LEU A 296 -7.42 -13.24 -7.99
C LEU A 296 -8.43 -13.98 -8.87
N ASP A 297 -8.06 -15.17 -9.34
CA ASP A 297 -9.01 -16.08 -9.98
C ASP A 297 -9.99 -16.67 -8.95
N SER A 298 -10.96 -17.47 -9.40
CA SER A 298 -11.98 -18.07 -8.51
C SER A 298 -11.41 -18.99 -7.42
N ASN A 299 -10.21 -19.55 -7.62
CA ASN A 299 -9.48 -20.37 -6.64
C ASN A 299 -8.63 -19.52 -5.69
N GLY A 300 -8.66 -18.19 -5.83
CA GLY A 300 -7.84 -17.27 -5.04
C GLY A 300 -6.37 -17.26 -5.47
N ALA A 301 -6.01 -17.81 -6.63
CA ALA A 301 -4.65 -17.69 -7.15
C ALA A 301 -4.44 -16.32 -7.77
N ALA A 302 -3.25 -15.74 -7.59
CA ALA A 302 -2.89 -14.49 -8.25
C ALA A 302 -2.70 -14.74 -9.76
N VAL A 303 -3.45 -14.02 -10.57
CA VAL A 303 -3.42 -14.14 -12.04
C VAL A 303 -3.25 -12.78 -12.71
N LEU A 304 -2.78 -12.82 -13.96
CA LEU A 304 -2.70 -11.66 -14.84
C LEU A 304 -3.71 -11.82 -15.96
N ASN A 305 -4.48 -10.77 -16.21
CA ASN A 305 -5.31 -10.64 -17.39
C ASN A 305 -4.61 -9.71 -18.38
N THR A 306 -4.10 -10.28 -19.47
CA THR A 306 -3.36 -9.54 -20.49
C THR A 306 -4.26 -8.81 -21.49
N SER A 307 -5.58 -8.92 -21.40
CA SER A 307 -6.53 -8.16 -22.22
C SER A 307 -6.64 -6.71 -21.78
N TYR A 308 -6.19 -6.39 -20.56
CA TYR A 308 -6.22 -5.06 -19.98
C TYR A 308 -4.84 -4.63 -19.48
N ASN A 309 -4.63 -3.32 -19.49
CA ASN A 309 -3.54 -2.67 -18.78
C ASN A 309 -4.14 -1.91 -17.58
N GLU A 310 -3.35 -1.75 -16.53
CA GLU A 310 -3.68 -0.99 -15.33
C GLU A 310 -2.54 -0.01 -15.06
N LEU A 311 -2.88 1.28 -14.91
CA LEU A 311 -1.98 2.24 -14.30
C LEU A 311 -2.11 2.14 -12.78
N GLN A 312 -0.99 2.07 -12.06
CA GLN A 312 -0.89 1.92 -10.61
C GLN A 312 -1.25 3.20 -9.83
N ILE A 313 -2.28 3.90 -10.28
CA ILE A 313 -2.92 5.07 -9.65
C ILE A 313 -4.30 4.61 -9.19
N PHE A 314 -4.63 4.74 -7.91
CA PHE A 314 -5.95 4.31 -7.43
C PHE A 314 -7.08 5.09 -8.13
N GLY A 315 -8.12 4.38 -8.58
CA GLY A 315 -9.16 4.95 -9.45
C GLY A 315 -10.11 5.92 -8.76
N ASP A 316 -10.26 5.84 -7.44
CA ASP A 316 -11.10 6.75 -6.66
C ASP A 316 -10.25 7.80 -5.92
N PRO A 317 -10.84 8.95 -5.53
CA PRO A 317 -10.17 9.89 -4.65
C PRO A 317 -9.68 9.25 -3.35
N ALA A 318 -8.57 9.77 -2.84
CA ALA A 318 -8.05 9.35 -1.56
C ALA A 318 -9.14 9.50 -0.46
N PRO A 319 -9.37 8.47 0.39
CA PRO A 319 -10.36 8.57 1.46
C PRO A 319 -10.13 9.80 2.34
N GLY A 320 -11.19 10.58 2.57
CA GLY A 320 -11.10 11.85 3.32
C GLY A 320 -10.19 12.91 2.67
N ASN A 321 -9.88 12.78 1.38
CA ASN A 321 -8.87 13.57 0.67
C ASN A 321 -7.48 13.55 1.34
N ALA A 322 -7.15 12.46 2.05
CA ALA A 322 -5.83 12.25 2.65
C ALA A 322 -4.93 11.45 1.69
N PRO A 323 -4.09 12.12 0.87
CA PRO A 323 -3.27 11.44 -0.14
C PRO A 323 -2.27 10.47 0.46
N VAL A 324 -1.96 9.42 -0.31
CA VAL A 324 -1.05 8.34 0.11
C VAL A 324 -0.06 8.01 -0.99
N LEU A 325 1.21 7.94 -0.61
CA LEU A 325 2.30 7.34 -1.37
C LEU A 325 2.44 5.87 -0.93
N GLY A 326 1.88 4.98 -1.73
CA GLY A 326 1.86 3.53 -1.48
C GLY A 326 3.06 2.79 -2.10
N LYS A 327 2.96 1.46 -2.22
CA LYS A 327 4.04 0.59 -2.72
C LYS A 327 4.54 0.97 -4.12
N ALA A 328 3.66 1.40 -5.02
CA ALA A 328 4.07 1.82 -6.36
C ALA A 328 5.10 2.97 -6.30
N PHE A 329 4.91 3.97 -5.44
CA PHE A 329 5.90 5.01 -5.16
C PHE A 329 7.11 4.44 -4.40
N LEU A 330 6.86 3.69 -3.32
CA LEU A 330 7.91 3.14 -2.46
C LEU A 330 8.85 2.17 -3.20
N SER A 331 8.44 1.62 -4.34
CA SER A 331 9.28 0.73 -5.17
C SER A 331 10.56 1.42 -5.66
N GLN A 332 10.55 2.75 -5.69
CA GLN A 332 11.61 3.62 -6.19
C GLN A 332 12.46 4.24 -5.08
N VAL A 333 12.12 4.02 -3.81
CA VAL A 333 12.84 4.61 -2.67
C VAL A 333 13.14 3.58 -1.58
N GLY A 334 14.30 3.71 -0.94
CA GLY A 334 14.58 3.03 0.32
C GLY A 334 14.03 3.86 1.48
N LEU A 335 13.33 3.23 2.42
CA LEU A 335 12.81 3.89 3.62
C LEU A 335 13.55 3.39 4.85
N ILE A 336 13.97 4.30 5.72
CA ILE A 336 14.37 4.00 7.11
C ILE A 336 13.52 4.82 8.04
N VAL A 337 12.97 4.17 9.06
CA VAL A 337 12.23 4.82 10.12
C VAL A 337 12.92 4.58 11.45
N LEU A 338 13.25 5.66 12.15
CA LEU A 338 13.91 5.65 13.44
C LEU A 338 12.95 6.22 14.48
N PHE A 339 12.58 5.42 15.48
CA PHE A 339 11.85 5.90 16.65
C PHE A 339 12.85 6.21 17.76
N LEU A 340 13.03 7.50 18.03
CA LEU A 340 13.87 7.99 19.12
C LEU A 340 13.22 7.67 20.48
#